data_AF-A0A3D2SVF0-F1
#
_entry.id   AF-A0A3D2SVF0-F1
#
_cell.length_a   1.000
_cell.length_b   1.000
_cell.length_c   1.000
_cell.angle_alpha   90.00
_cell.angle_beta   90.00
_cell.angle_gamma   90.00
#
_symmetry.space_group_name_H-M   'P 1'
#
loop_
_entity.id
_entity.type
_entity.pdbx_description
1 polymer ?
#
loop_
_entity_poly.entity_id
_entity_poly.type
_entity_poly.pdbx_seq_one_letter_code
_entity_poly.pdbx_strand_id
1 'polypeptide(L)' 'RQRYWGCPVPIIYCDDCGTVPVPDNQLPVELPEDVTFDKPGNPLDHHPTWKQTSCPKCGKDATRETDTFDT' A
#
# COMPACT_ATOMS: atom_id res chain seq x y z
N ARG A 1 -0.21 5.30 10.15
CA ARG A 1 0.87 4.95 11.10
C ARG A 1 2.00 4.32 10.30
N GLN A 2 3.23 4.79 10.48
CA GLN A 2 4.42 4.25 9.81
C GLN A 2 4.87 2.94 10.48
N ARG A 3 3.98 1.95 10.54
CA ARG A 3 4.18 0.65 11.19
C ARG A 3 3.69 -0.45 10.26
N TYR A 4 4.43 -1.55 10.20
CA TYR A 4 4.01 -2.74 9.46
C TYR A 4 2.80 -3.43 10.10
N TRP A 5 2.80 -3.56 11.43
CA TRP A 5 1.78 -4.32 12.15
C TRP A 5 0.52 -3.49 12.40
N GLY A 6 -0.37 -3.46 11.42
CA GLY A 6 -1.68 -2.80 11.48
C GLY A 6 -2.50 -3.07 10.22
N CYS A 7 -3.76 -2.63 10.20
CA CYS A 7 -4.60 -2.77 9.01
C CYS A 7 -4.10 -1.83 7.89
N PRO A 8 -3.77 -2.32 6.68
CA PRO A 8 -3.38 -1.46 5.57
C PRO A 8 -4.47 -0.45 5.23
N VAL A 9 -4.07 0.81 4.98
CA VAL A 9 -5.00 1.83 4.51
C VAL A 9 -5.32 1.54 3.03
N PRO A 10 -6.60 1.33 2.63
CA PRO A 10 -6.97 0.91 1.27
C PRO A 10 -7.00 2.09 0.29
N ILE A 11 -5.86 2.78 0.15
CA ILE A 11 -5.66 3.91 -0.75
C ILE A 11 -4.52 3.60 -1.73
N ILE A 12 -4.68 4.07 -2.96
CA ILE A 12 -3.71 4.03 -4.06
C ILE A 12 -3.40 5.47 -4.47
N TYR A 13 -2.12 5.79 -4.58
CA TYR A 13 -1.60 7.04 -5.12
C TYR A 13 -1.28 6.88 -6.60
N CYS A 14 -1.91 7.68 -7.44
CA CYS A 14 -1.69 7.71 -8.88
C CYS A 14 -1.38 9.15 -9.33
N ASP A 15 -0.33 9.34 -10.12
CA ASP A 15 0.11 10.68 -10.56
C ASP A 15 -0.94 11.42 -11.40
N ASP A 16 -1.78 10.69 -12.15
CA ASP A 16 -2.84 11.27 -12.98
C ASP A 16 -4.18 11.42 -12.25
N CYS A 17 -4.51 10.49 -11.35
CA CYS A 17 -5.83 10.42 -10.72
C CYS A 17 -5.84 10.95 -9.28
N GLY A 18 -4.67 11.19 -8.69
CA GLY A 18 -4.48 11.56 -7.29
C GLY A 18 -4.68 10.37 -6.35
N THR A 19 -5.34 10.62 -5.23
CA THR A 19 -5.70 9.60 -4.23
C THR A 19 -6.94 8.84 -4.66
N VAL A 20 -6.82 7.54 -4.86
CA VAL A 20 -7.88 6.66 -5.35
C VAL A 20 -8.13 5.57 -4.31
N PRO A 21 -9.38 5.29 -3.92
CA PRO A 21 -9.67 4.16 -3.04
C PRO A 21 -9.45 2.83 -3.76
N VAL A 22 -9.02 1.82 -3.02
CA VAL A 22 -9.01 0.44 -3.50
C VAL A 22 -10.47 0.01 -3.74
N PRO A 23 -10.81 -0.60 -4.89
CA PRO A 23 -12.15 -1.09 -5.16
C PRO A 23 -12.61 -2.18 -4.18
N ASP A 24 -13.89 -2.20 -3.83
CA ASP A 24 -14.46 -3.16 -2.88
C ASP A 24 -14.19 -4.63 -3.25
N ASN A 25 -14.15 -4.95 -4.55
CA ASN A 25 -13.87 -6.31 -5.04
C ASN A 25 -12.38 -6.70 -5.00
N GLN A 26 -11.50 -5.78 -4.61
CA GLN A 26 -10.07 -6.01 -4.40
C GLN A 26 -9.70 -5.92 -2.91
N LEU A 27 -10.71 -5.81 -2.03
CA LEU A 27 -10.51 -5.94 -0.60
C LEU A 27 -10.56 -7.42 -0.19
N PRO A 28 -9.79 -7.83 0.84
CA PRO A 28 -8.88 -7.00 1.64
C PRO A 28 -7.56 -6.67 0.94
N VAL A 29 -6.93 -5.55 1.33
CA VAL A 29 -5.51 -5.32 1.04
C VAL A 29 -4.71 -6.09 2.09
N GLU A 30 -4.13 -7.21 1.69
CA GLU A 30 -3.36 -8.08 2.58
C GLU A 30 -1.93 -7.57 2.77
N LEU A 31 -1.39 -7.71 3.99
CA LEU A 31 0.01 -7.43 4.28
C LEU A 31 0.91 -8.51 3.66
N PRO A 32 2.11 -8.15 3.17
CA PRO A 32 3.08 -9.13 2.70
C PRO A 32 3.67 -9.91 3.88
N GLU A 33 3.73 -11.24 3.77
CA GLU A 33 4.30 -12.10 4.82
C GLU A 33 5.84 -12.05 4.87
N ASP A 34 6.47 -11.67 3.75
CA ASP A 34 7.92 -11.66 3.51
C ASP A 34 8.56 -10.29 3.77
N VAL A 35 8.29 -9.69 4.92
CA VAL A 35 8.87 -8.40 5.34
C VAL A 35 10.15 -8.57 6.14
N THR A 36 11.12 -7.70 5.85
CA THR A 36 12.35 -7.52 6.63
C THR A 36 12.34 -6.22 7.43
N PHE A 37 12.98 -6.24 8.60
CA PHE A 37 13.11 -5.12 9.54
C PHE A 37 14.57 -4.66 9.69
N ASP A 38 15.42 -5.02 8.73
CA ASP A 38 16.86 -4.69 8.68
C ASP A 38 17.13 -3.19 8.53
N LYS A 39 16.20 -2.46 7.89
CA LYS A 39 16.30 -1.02 7.65
C LYS A 39 15.37 -0.24 8.59
N PRO A 40 15.84 0.87 9.18
CA PRO A 40 14.97 1.77 9.93
C PRO A 40 13.98 2.44 8.97
N GLY A 41 12.72 2.55 9.36
CA GLY A 41 11.68 3.17 8.56
C GLY A 41 10.40 2.36 8.52
N ASN A 42 9.57 2.60 7.51
CA ASN A 42 8.36 1.81 7.26
C ASN A 42 8.72 0.58 6.41
N PRO A 43 8.61 -0.66 6.93
CA PRO A 43 8.95 -1.85 6.18
C PRO A 43 8.13 -2.03 4.90
N LEU A 44 6.87 -1.56 4.87
CA LEU A 44 6.01 -1.62 3.69
C LEU A 44 6.49 -0.72 2.55
N ASP A 45 7.10 0.42 2.88
CA ASP A 45 7.69 1.30 1.86
C ASP A 45 8.96 0.69 1.24
N HIS A 46 9.72 -0.08 2.02
CA HIS A 46 10.95 -0.73 1.53
C HIS A 46 10.70 -2.06 0.83
N HIS A 47 9.49 -2.60 0.92
CA HIS A 47 9.13 -3.85 0.27
C HIS A 47 9.22 -3.72 -1.26
N PRO A 48 9.95 -4.61 -1.95
CA PRO A 48 10.30 -4.40 -3.36
C PRO A 48 9.10 -4.38 -4.31
N THR A 49 8.07 -5.17 -4.01
CA THR A 49 6.93 -5.41 -4.93
C THR A 49 5.58 -4.96 -4.36
N TRP A 50 5.30 -5.22 -3.08
CA TRP A 50 3.98 -5.02 -2.47
C TRP A 50 3.33 -3.65 -2.71
N LYS A 51 4.11 -2.55 -2.60
CA LYS A 51 3.56 -1.20 -2.80
C LYS A 51 3.23 -0.90 -4.26
N GLN A 52 3.80 -1.63 -5.23
CA GLN A 52 3.57 -1.39 -6.65
C GLN A 52 2.21 -1.98 -7.05
N THR A 53 1.39 -1.17 -7.71
CA THR A 53 0.08 -1.60 -8.19
C THR A 53 -0.33 -0.79 -9.42
N SER A 54 -1.51 -1.05 -9.96
CA SER A 54 -2.10 -0.27 -11.04
C SER A 54 -3.27 0.55 -10.52
N CYS A 55 -3.44 1.75 -11.06
CA CYS A 55 -4.54 2.63 -10.72
C CYS A 55 -5.86 2.02 -11.22
N PRO A 56 -6.86 1.79 -10.35
CA PRO A 56 -8.12 1.18 -10.75
C PRO A 56 -8.97 2.10 -11.64
N LYS A 57 -8.66 3.41 -11.70
CA LYS A 57 -9.39 4.40 -12.50
C LYS A 57 -8.86 4.54 -13.93
N CYS A 58 -7.54 4.46 -14.12
CA CYS A 58 -6.90 4.69 -15.43
C CYS A 58 -5.98 3.55 -15.91
N GLY A 59 -5.70 2.55 -15.08
CA GLY A 59 -4.89 1.37 -15.42
C GLY A 59 -3.37 1.59 -15.42
N LYS A 60 -2.88 2.82 -15.25
CA LYS A 60 -1.45 3.14 -15.19
C LYS A 60 -0.80 2.68 -13.89
N ASP A 61 0.54 2.66 -13.87
CA ASP A 61 1.31 2.38 -12.67
C ASP A 61 0.97 3.35 -11.53
N ALA A 62 0.90 2.81 -10.32
CA ALA A 62 0.51 3.51 -9.11
C ALA A 62 1.16 2.85 -7.89
N THR A 63 1.06 3.50 -6.74
CA THR A 63 1.61 2.98 -5.47
C THR A 63 0.54 2.89 -4.39
N ARG A 64 0.51 1.80 -3.63
CA ARG A 64 -0.35 1.67 -2.45
C ARG A 64 0.10 2.62 -1.35
N GLU A 65 -0.83 3.04 -0.50
CA GLU A 65 -0.51 3.59 0.81
C GLU A 65 0.25 2.54 1.63
N THR A 66 1.33 2.97 2.26
CA THR A 66 2.23 2.13 3.05
C THR A 66 2.01 2.31 4.54
N ASP A 67 1.31 3.36 4.96
CA ASP A 67 0.84 3.52 6.32
C ASP A 67 -0.28 2.53 6.65
N THR A 68 -0.32 2.12 7.91
CA THR A 68 -1.41 1.32 8.49
C THR A 68 -2.28 2.16 9.41
N PHE A 69 -3.51 1.73 9.66
CA PHE A 69 -4.34 2.33 10.70
C PHE A 69 -3.75 2.07 12.09
N ASP A 70 -4.09 2.95 13.03
CA ASP A 70 -3.77 2.74 14.45
C ASP A 70 -4.54 1.53 15.00
N THR A 71 -3.96 0.84 15.98
CA THR A 71 -4.57 -0.33 16.65
C THR A 71 -5.31 0.06 17.92
#